data_AF-A0A7R7EI31-F1
#
_entry.id   AF-A0A7R7EI31-F1
#
_cell.length_a   1.000
_cell.length_b   1.000
_cell.length_c   1.000
_cell.angle_alpha   90.00
_cell.angle_beta   90.00
_cell.angle_gamma   90.00
#
_symmetry.space_group_name_H-M   'P 1'
#
loop_
_entity.id
_entity.type
_entity.pdbx_description
1 polymer ?
#
loop_
_entity_poly.entity_id
_entity_poly.type
_entity_poly.pdbx_seq_one_letter_code
_entity_poly.pdbx_strand_id
1 'polypeptide(L)'
;MSRLIRTELYKFIKQRKNQLILEGLALFFIGVIVYYSYQEMNYDRATQKSMQMEYDNASGIQQSLSMYKASLEKANTEQKERMLKSHPRINEEFDFWDQEKITSFQLVYYYKNHKVKGEKYRKEIEIKKYENLLIGAKSKFISKENLKAKGEAPAELQRQITLDKYLIKHNIKIGNNPYHLTGINFLYLMLKGYIPMILLGLVTLLCIDIFIGEMEEGSYKLYLTQPFARGKIFISKIISAGITSVGVVTVLLFISFCITSIMNGVGDIHYPETIAENKMLYSLVTISNSIGNVKIVSIGTYLVMGYSLFFVLLIATVMMTMFISVITDSTSVTIGVITGLILLSFVFSSFLDEKTSLHGYYFLGYINIYNILNAQINAPLLLGILLNGIIVILLFLISCYTYQRKDLLGGVS
;
A
#
# COMPACT_ATOMS: atom_id res chain seq x y z
N MET A 1 38.02 -4.75 6.76
CA MET A 1 36.56 -4.63 6.68
C MET A 1 36.04 -4.92 5.28
N SER A 2 36.54 -4.23 4.24
CA SER A 2 36.16 -4.48 2.83
C SER A 2 36.32 -5.94 2.37
N ARG A 3 37.40 -6.61 2.76
CA ARG A 3 37.61 -8.04 2.46
C ARG A 3 36.52 -8.94 3.05
N LEU A 4 36.07 -8.69 4.28
CA LEU A 4 35.00 -9.48 4.91
C LEU A 4 33.67 -9.28 4.19
N ILE A 5 33.30 -8.02 3.90
CA ILE A 5 32.07 -7.71 3.16
C ILE A 5 32.08 -8.37 1.78
N ARG A 6 33.19 -8.31 1.04
CA ARG A 6 33.30 -8.96 -0.27
C ARG A 6 33.13 -10.47 -0.19
N THR A 7 33.67 -11.11 0.85
CA THR A 7 33.52 -12.54 1.07
C THR A 7 32.06 -12.92 1.34
N GLU A 8 31.35 -12.18 2.20
CA GLU A 8 29.92 -12.40 2.48
C GLU A 8 29.07 -12.23 1.21
N LEU A 9 29.31 -11.18 0.43
CA LEU A 9 28.60 -10.94 -0.84
C LEU A 9 28.84 -12.07 -1.85
N TYR A 10 30.08 -12.57 -1.94
CA TYR A 10 30.40 -13.67 -2.85
C TYR A 10 29.72 -14.98 -2.43
N LYS A 11 29.71 -15.30 -1.12
CA LYS A 11 28.97 -16.46 -0.59
C LYS A 11 27.48 -16.35 -0.91
N PHE A 12 26.89 -15.18 -0.67
CA PHE A 12 25.48 -14.91 -0.94
C PHE A 12 25.10 -15.22 -2.39
N ILE A 13 25.85 -14.71 -3.37
CA ILE A 13 25.56 -14.90 -4.81
C ILE A 13 25.73 -16.36 -5.24
N LYS A 14 26.68 -17.09 -4.65
CA LYS A 14 27.01 -18.46 -5.06
C LYS A 14 26.07 -19.52 -4.47
N GLN A 15 25.38 -19.21 -3.38
CA GLN A 15 24.47 -20.16 -2.72
C GLN A 15 23.24 -20.45 -3.59
N ARG A 16 23.02 -21.73 -3.94
CA ARG A 16 21.91 -22.16 -4.81
C ARG A 16 20.53 -21.72 -4.30
N LYS A 17 20.33 -21.75 -2.98
CA LYS A 17 19.08 -21.29 -2.35
C LYS A 17 18.81 -19.81 -2.63
N ASN A 18 19.82 -18.94 -2.49
CA ASN A 18 19.67 -17.51 -2.76
C ASN A 18 19.41 -17.23 -4.24
N GLN A 19 20.02 -18.00 -5.14
CA GLN A 19 19.74 -17.91 -6.58
C GLN A 19 18.26 -18.22 -6.88
N LEU A 20 17.71 -19.29 -6.30
CA LEU A 20 16.28 -19.61 -6.44
C LEU A 20 15.36 -18.51 -5.89
N ILE A 21 15.71 -17.90 -4.76
CA ILE A 21 14.92 -16.79 -4.20
C ILE A 21 15.03 -15.53 -5.08
N LEU A 22 16.21 -15.24 -5.65
CA LEU A 22 16.40 -14.14 -6.60
C LEU A 22 15.59 -14.34 -7.88
N GLU A 23 15.55 -15.57 -8.41
CA GLU A 23 14.68 -15.94 -9.53
C GLU A 23 13.20 -15.77 -9.16
N GLY A 24 12.80 -16.20 -7.95
CA GLY A 24 11.45 -16.00 -7.43
C GLY A 24 11.07 -14.52 -7.31
N LEU A 25 11.99 -13.66 -6.87
CA LEU A 25 11.81 -12.20 -6.85
C LEU A 25 11.67 -11.64 -8.28
N ALA A 26 12.52 -12.04 -9.22
CA ALA A 26 12.40 -11.60 -10.61
C ALA A 26 11.04 -12.01 -11.21
N LEU A 27 10.61 -13.26 -10.97
CA LEU A 27 9.28 -13.75 -11.36
C LEU A 27 8.15 -12.96 -10.70
N PHE A 28 8.29 -12.56 -9.43
CA PHE A 28 7.32 -11.71 -8.75
C PHE A 28 7.16 -10.36 -9.47
N PHE A 29 8.27 -9.69 -9.81
CA PHE A 29 8.22 -8.41 -10.54
C PHE A 29 7.60 -8.56 -11.93
N ILE A 30 7.95 -9.62 -12.67
CA ILE A 30 7.31 -9.94 -13.95
C ILE A 30 5.81 -10.20 -13.75
N GLY A 31 5.44 -10.94 -12.72
CA GLY A 31 4.05 -11.21 -12.35
C GLY A 31 3.26 -9.93 -12.05
N VAL A 32 3.87 -8.96 -11.36
CA VAL A 32 3.27 -7.64 -11.10
C VAL A 32 3.05 -6.87 -12.41
N ILE A 33 4.03 -6.85 -13.31
CA ILE A 33 3.92 -6.21 -14.63
C ILE A 33 2.78 -6.86 -15.43
N VAL A 34 2.74 -8.19 -15.50
CA VAL A 34 1.69 -8.95 -16.20
C VAL A 34 0.32 -8.69 -15.58
N TYR A 35 0.23 -8.71 -14.25
CA TYR A 35 -1.01 -8.44 -13.52
C TYR A 35 -1.58 -7.06 -13.84
N TYR A 36 -0.76 -6.01 -13.77
CA TYR A 36 -1.23 -4.67 -14.07
C TYR A 36 -1.50 -4.44 -15.56
N SER A 37 -0.74 -5.08 -16.46
CA SER A 37 -1.03 -5.05 -17.90
C SER A 37 -2.39 -5.72 -18.19
N TYR A 38 -2.70 -6.83 -17.51
CA TYR A 38 -4.00 -7.49 -17.60
C TYR A 38 -5.13 -6.61 -17.05
N GLN A 39 -4.90 -5.93 -15.93
CA GLN A 39 -5.86 -4.98 -15.37
C GLN A 39 -6.10 -3.80 -16.30
N GLU A 40 -5.04 -3.29 -16.94
CA GLU A 40 -5.15 -2.21 -17.91
C GLU A 40 -6.05 -2.61 -19.08
N MET A 41 -5.83 -3.78 -19.69
CA MET A 41 -6.61 -4.28 -20.82
C MET A 41 -8.10 -4.48 -20.49
N ASN A 42 -8.41 -4.89 -19.26
CA ASN A 42 -9.77 -5.20 -18.84
C ASN A 42 -10.50 -4.03 -18.16
N TYR A 43 -9.80 -2.95 -17.83
CA TYR A 43 -10.31 -1.83 -17.05
C TYR A 43 -11.63 -1.27 -17.61
N ASP A 44 -11.68 -0.93 -18.89
CA ASP A 44 -12.86 -0.31 -19.48
C ASP A 44 -14.10 -1.23 -19.41
N ARG A 45 -13.91 -2.53 -19.68
CA ARG A 45 -14.99 -3.54 -19.60
C ARG A 45 -15.43 -3.77 -18.16
N ALA A 46 -14.48 -3.88 -17.24
CA ALA A 46 -14.74 -4.07 -15.82
C ALA A 46 -15.48 -2.88 -15.22
N THR A 47 -15.03 -1.66 -15.52
CA THR A 47 -15.66 -0.41 -15.08
C THR A 47 -17.04 -0.27 -15.69
N GLN A 48 -17.23 -0.54 -16.98
CA GLN A 48 -18.56 -0.54 -17.60
C GLN A 48 -19.52 -1.49 -16.88
N LYS A 49 -19.09 -2.73 -16.60
CA LYS A 49 -19.91 -3.72 -15.90
C LYS A 49 -20.25 -3.26 -14.48
N SER A 50 -19.27 -2.70 -13.75
CA SER A 50 -19.48 -2.15 -12.41
C SER A 50 -20.51 -1.02 -12.43
N MET A 51 -20.38 -0.07 -13.35
CA MET A 51 -21.30 1.05 -13.50
C MET A 51 -22.70 0.59 -13.92
N GLN A 52 -22.81 -0.48 -14.71
CA GLN A 52 -24.11 -1.08 -15.07
C GLN A 52 -24.79 -1.68 -13.84
N MET A 53 -24.06 -2.41 -13.00
CA MET A 53 -24.61 -2.96 -11.76
C MET A 53 -25.09 -1.87 -10.80
N GLU A 54 -24.35 -0.76 -10.72
CA GLU A 54 -24.74 0.40 -9.90
C GLU A 54 -25.95 1.13 -10.46
N TYR A 55 -26.02 1.30 -11.78
CA TYR A 55 -27.20 1.81 -12.46
C TYR A 55 -28.43 0.95 -12.20
N ASP A 56 -28.32 -0.37 -12.38
CA ASP A 56 -29.44 -1.30 -12.20
C ASP A 56 -29.94 -1.25 -10.74
N ASN A 57 -29.03 -1.26 -9.77
CA ASN A 57 -29.36 -1.12 -8.35
C ASN A 57 -30.05 0.23 -8.04
N ALA A 58 -29.46 1.34 -8.48
CA ALA A 58 -30.03 2.67 -8.26
C ALA A 58 -31.41 2.82 -8.95
N SER A 59 -31.58 2.23 -10.13
CA SER A 59 -32.85 2.24 -10.86
C SER A 59 -33.95 1.48 -10.12
N GLY A 60 -33.64 0.31 -9.54
CA GLY A 60 -34.59 -0.48 -8.77
C GLY A 60 -35.05 0.24 -7.50
N ILE A 61 -34.11 0.87 -6.78
CA ILE A 61 -34.43 1.66 -5.58
C ILE A 61 -35.21 2.92 -5.94
N GLN A 62 -34.81 3.65 -6.98
CA GLN A 62 -35.51 4.85 -7.43
C GLN A 62 -36.93 4.53 -7.90
N GLN A 63 -37.14 3.38 -8.54
CA GLN A 63 -38.47 2.91 -8.92
C GLN A 63 -39.35 2.62 -7.69
N SER A 64 -38.84 1.93 -6.67
CA SER A 64 -39.61 1.65 -5.45
C SER A 64 -39.99 2.94 -4.71
N LEU A 65 -39.06 3.90 -4.60
CA LEU A 65 -39.31 5.22 -4.03
C LEU A 65 -40.34 6.02 -4.85
N SER A 66 -40.32 5.91 -6.19
CA SER A 66 -41.31 6.55 -7.06
C SER A 66 -42.73 6.02 -6.81
N MET A 67 -42.88 4.71 -6.62
CA MET A 67 -44.16 4.07 -6.29
C MET A 67 -44.67 4.52 -4.92
N TYR A 68 -43.76 4.63 -3.95
CA TYR A 68 -44.11 5.14 -2.62
C TYR A 68 -44.56 6.60 -2.69
N LYS A 69 -43.86 7.46 -3.44
CA LYS A 69 -44.26 8.88 -3.64
C LYS A 69 -45.62 8.99 -4.34
N ALA A 70 -45.87 8.19 -5.37
CA ALA A 70 -47.19 8.13 -6.00
C ALA A 70 -48.30 7.68 -5.03
N SER A 71 -47.97 6.80 -4.07
CA SER A 71 -48.89 6.36 -3.02
C SER A 71 -49.14 7.47 -1.99
N LEU A 72 -48.11 8.24 -1.64
CA LEU A 72 -48.23 9.44 -0.77
C LEU A 72 -49.13 10.52 -1.37
N GLU A 73 -49.09 10.70 -2.69
CA GLU A 73 -49.93 11.69 -3.39
C GLU A 73 -51.42 11.29 -3.38
N LYS A 74 -51.70 9.99 -3.39
CA LYS A 74 -53.07 9.44 -3.36
C LYS A 74 -53.62 9.20 -1.96
N ALA A 75 -52.79 9.33 -0.92
CA ALA A 75 -53.15 9.04 0.46
C ALA A 75 -53.96 10.17 1.11
N ASN A 76 -54.90 9.81 1.98
CA ASN A 76 -55.62 10.78 2.81
C ASN A 76 -54.69 11.43 3.85
N THR A 77 -55.06 12.58 4.42
CA THR A 77 -54.20 13.37 5.33
C THR A 77 -53.58 12.55 6.46
N GLU A 78 -54.36 11.71 7.14
CA GLU A 78 -53.87 10.86 8.23
C GLU A 78 -52.91 9.76 7.75
N GLN A 79 -53.18 9.16 6.59
CA GLN A 79 -52.32 8.14 6.00
C GLN A 79 -51.00 8.75 5.53
N LYS A 80 -51.06 9.93 4.92
CA LYS A 80 -49.88 10.69 4.47
C LYS A 80 -48.97 11.04 5.64
N GLU A 81 -49.52 11.49 6.77
CA GLU A 81 -48.74 11.74 7.99
C GLU A 81 -48.06 10.48 8.54
N ARG A 82 -48.78 9.34 8.57
CA ARG A 82 -48.20 8.06 9.03
C ARG A 82 -47.05 7.60 8.11
N MET A 83 -47.23 7.73 6.80
CA MET A 83 -46.23 7.38 5.81
C MET A 83 -45.00 8.30 5.91
N LEU A 84 -45.18 9.62 5.98
CA LEU A 84 -44.07 10.57 6.17
C LEU A 84 -43.35 10.38 7.51
N LYS A 85 -44.05 9.95 8.58
CA LYS A 85 -43.39 9.54 9.83
C LYS A 85 -42.49 8.31 9.65
N SER A 86 -42.89 7.36 8.80
CA SER A 86 -42.09 6.16 8.52
C SER A 86 -40.86 6.45 7.65
N HIS A 87 -40.97 7.40 6.71
CA HIS A 87 -39.90 7.76 5.76
C HIS A 87 -39.79 9.29 5.62
N PRO A 88 -39.25 9.99 6.64
CA PRO A 88 -39.26 11.45 6.71
C PRO A 88 -38.37 12.13 5.66
N ARG A 89 -37.37 11.44 5.12
CA ARG A 89 -36.39 11.97 4.14
C ARG A 89 -36.56 11.39 2.74
N ILE A 90 -37.75 10.91 2.41
CA ILE A 90 -38.00 10.22 1.13
C ILE A 90 -37.65 11.07 -0.10
N ASN A 91 -37.88 12.38 -0.07
CA ASN A 91 -37.54 13.24 -1.20
C ASN A 91 -36.03 13.33 -1.40
N GLU A 92 -35.28 13.54 -0.32
CA GLU A 92 -33.81 13.58 -0.35
C GLU A 92 -33.22 12.24 -0.81
N GLU A 93 -33.79 11.13 -0.35
CA GLU A 93 -33.37 9.79 -0.75
C GLU A 93 -33.67 9.50 -2.23
N PHE A 94 -34.85 9.92 -2.70
CA PHE A 94 -35.22 9.82 -4.11
C PHE A 94 -34.26 10.61 -4.99
N ASP A 95 -33.97 11.86 -4.63
CA ASP A 95 -33.07 12.73 -5.40
C ASP A 95 -31.65 12.15 -5.43
N PHE A 96 -31.18 11.59 -4.31
CA PHE A 96 -29.90 10.89 -4.22
C PHE A 96 -29.80 9.71 -5.20
N TRP A 97 -30.78 8.80 -5.19
CA TRP A 97 -30.78 7.62 -6.07
C TRP A 97 -31.01 7.98 -7.54
N ASP A 98 -31.76 9.05 -7.82
CA ASP A 98 -31.93 9.55 -9.18
C ASP A 98 -30.61 10.09 -9.75
N GLN A 99 -29.85 10.85 -8.96
CA GLN A 99 -28.49 11.29 -9.33
C GLN A 99 -27.52 10.11 -9.52
N GLU A 100 -27.57 9.11 -8.64
CA GLU A 100 -26.73 7.91 -8.76
C GLU A 100 -27.03 7.13 -10.03
N LYS A 101 -28.32 6.96 -10.35
CA LYS A 101 -28.78 6.35 -11.60
C LYS A 101 -28.29 7.14 -12.82
N ILE A 102 -28.49 8.46 -12.84
CA ILE A 102 -28.11 9.31 -13.98
C ILE A 102 -26.61 9.26 -14.23
N THR A 103 -25.80 9.47 -13.18
CA THR A 103 -24.33 9.48 -13.30
C THR A 103 -23.77 8.11 -13.69
N SER A 104 -24.29 7.04 -13.11
CA SER A 104 -23.90 5.66 -13.48
C SER A 104 -24.25 5.35 -14.93
N PHE A 105 -25.45 5.73 -15.41
CA PHE A 105 -25.84 5.57 -16.81
C PHE A 105 -24.91 6.33 -17.76
N GLN A 106 -24.56 7.57 -17.43
CA GLN A 106 -23.64 8.38 -18.24
C GLN A 106 -22.25 7.74 -18.33
N LEU A 107 -21.74 7.15 -17.24
CA LEU A 107 -20.47 6.42 -17.23
C LEU A 107 -20.55 5.11 -18.04
N VAL A 108 -21.63 4.34 -17.92
CA VAL A 108 -21.85 3.16 -18.79
C VAL A 108 -21.79 3.57 -20.25
N TYR A 109 -22.51 4.63 -20.63
CA TYR A 109 -22.51 5.13 -22.00
C TYR A 109 -21.12 5.60 -22.46
N TYR A 110 -20.35 6.25 -21.57
CA TYR A 110 -18.98 6.68 -21.86
C TYR A 110 -18.05 5.50 -22.19
N TYR A 111 -18.05 4.47 -21.33
CA TYR A 111 -17.18 3.31 -21.52
C TYR A 111 -17.64 2.41 -22.67
N LYS A 112 -18.95 2.33 -22.95
CA LYS A 112 -19.50 1.55 -24.07
C LYS A 112 -19.17 2.14 -25.44
N ASN A 113 -19.21 3.46 -25.58
CA ASN A 113 -19.07 4.13 -26.88
C ASN A 113 -17.65 4.61 -27.16
N HIS A 114 -16.61 3.89 -26.72
CA HIS A 114 -15.22 4.24 -27.00
C HIS A 114 -14.82 5.69 -26.65
N LYS A 115 -15.36 6.24 -25.54
CA LYS A 115 -14.87 7.51 -24.94
C LYS A 115 -15.06 8.75 -25.84
N VAL A 116 -16.09 8.79 -26.71
CA VAL A 116 -16.36 9.88 -27.68
C VAL A 116 -16.27 11.30 -27.09
N LYS A 117 -16.75 11.49 -25.86
CA LYS A 117 -16.86 12.83 -25.22
C LYS A 117 -15.58 13.29 -24.52
N GLY A 118 -14.50 12.51 -24.60
CA GLY A 118 -13.20 12.82 -24.02
C GLY A 118 -13.13 12.70 -22.50
N GLU A 119 -11.90 12.71 -21.99
CA GLU A 119 -11.60 12.38 -20.58
C GLU A 119 -12.11 13.40 -19.57
N LYS A 120 -12.18 14.68 -19.96
CA LYS A 120 -12.72 15.76 -19.12
C LYS A 120 -14.19 15.52 -18.79
N TYR A 121 -14.99 15.12 -19.78
CA TYR A 121 -16.41 14.80 -19.58
C TYR A 121 -16.60 13.65 -18.60
N ARG A 122 -15.77 12.60 -18.72
CA ARG A 122 -15.79 11.49 -17.75
C ARG A 122 -15.53 12.00 -16.33
N LYS A 123 -14.47 12.78 -16.13
CA LYS A 123 -14.10 13.28 -14.80
C LYS A 123 -15.16 14.20 -14.19
N GLU A 124 -15.83 15.01 -14.99
CA GLU A 124 -16.95 15.83 -14.51
C GLU A 124 -18.13 14.97 -14.00
N ILE A 125 -18.41 13.83 -14.63
CA ILE A 125 -19.44 12.89 -14.15
C ILE A 125 -18.97 12.15 -12.89
N GLU A 126 -17.72 11.67 -12.87
CA GLU A 126 -17.14 11.01 -11.70
C GLU A 126 -17.16 11.92 -10.48
N ILE A 127 -16.81 13.20 -10.62
CA ILE A 127 -16.92 14.19 -9.53
C ILE A 127 -18.35 14.28 -9.00
N LYS A 128 -19.35 14.42 -9.88
CA LYS A 128 -20.76 14.50 -9.48
C LYS A 128 -21.21 13.25 -8.73
N LYS A 129 -20.81 12.08 -9.24
CA LYS A 129 -21.09 10.79 -8.60
C LYS A 129 -20.46 10.71 -7.21
N TYR A 130 -19.17 11.02 -7.09
CA TYR A 130 -18.46 10.99 -5.80
C TYR A 130 -19.04 11.99 -4.79
N GLU A 131 -19.43 13.19 -5.23
CA GLU A 131 -20.12 14.17 -4.39
C GLU A 131 -21.48 13.63 -3.91
N ASN A 132 -22.23 12.98 -4.80
CA ASN A 132 -23.48 12.32 -4.45
C ASN A 132 -23.26 11.22 -3.41
N LEU A 133 -22.30 10.31 -3.61
CA LEU A 133 -21.95 9.24 -2.67
C LEU A 133 -21.55 9.79 -1.28
N LEU A 134 -20.83 10.91 -1.23
CA LEU A 134 -20.51 11.59 0.04
C LEU A 134 -21.77 12.11 0.75
N ILE A 135 -22.76 12.63 0.02
CA ILE A 135 -24.05 13.04 0.57
C ILE A 135 -24.80 11.80 1.07
N GLY A 136 -24.89 10.73 0.28
CA GLY A 136 -25.52 9.47 0.68
C GLY A 136 -24.93 8.86 1.95
N ALA A 137 -23.60 8.90 2.09
CA ALA A 137 -22.90 8.44 3.28
C ALA A 137 -23.14 9.31 4.53
N LYS A 138 -23.33 10.63 4.35
CA LYS A 138 -23.68 11.57 5.45
C LYS A 138 -25.14 11.41 5.87
N SER A 139 -26.03 11.24 4.90
CA SER A 139 -27.48 11.06 5.10
C SER A 139 -27.88 9.64 5.52
N LYS A 140 -26.94 8.69 5.51
CA LYS A 140 -27.12 7.26 5.81
C LYS A 140 -28.01 6.51 4.80
N PHE A 141 -28.14 7.03 3.57
CA PHE A 141 -28.81 6.31 2.47
C PHE A 141 -27.96 5.14 1.97
N ILE A 142 -26.64 5.23 2.12
CA ILE A 142 -25.70 4.14 1.86
C ILE A 142 -24.87 3.89 3.11
N SER A 143 -24.60 2.61 3.41
CA SER A 143 -23.72 2.25 4.51
C SER A 143 -22.25 2.58 4.16
N LYS A 144 -21.55 3.18 5.12
CA LYS A 144 -20.12 3.50 4.97
C LYS A 144 -19.26 2.24 4.81
N GLU A 145 -19.71 1.13 5.37
CA GLU A 145 -19.09 -0.19 5.24
C GLU A 145 -19.14 -0.71 3.80
N ASN A 146 -20.29 -0.58 3.12
CA ASN A 146 -20.42 -0.98 1.72
C ASN A 146 -19.53 -0.12 0.82
N LEU A 147 -19.44 1.18 1.09
CA LEU A 147 -18.51 2.07 0.37
C LEU A 147 -17.05 1.68 0.62
N LYS A 148 -16.68 1.39 1.88
CA LYS A 148 -15.33 0.95 2.22
C LYS A 148 -14.96 -0.38 1.53
N ALA A 149 -15.89 -1.33 1.46
CA ALA A 149 -15.69 -2.60 0.75
C ALA A 149 -15.41 -2.42 -0.75
N LYS A 150 -15.90 -1.33 -1.35
CA LYS A 150 -15.62 -0.93 -2.74
C LYS A 150 -14.34 -0.11 -2.91
N GLY A 151 -13.65 0.23 -1.83
CA GLY A 151 -12.53 1.18 -1.86
C GLY A 151 -12.95 2.64 -2.01
N GLU A 152 -14.24 2.94 -1.80
CA GLU A 152 -14.85 4.28 -1.95
C GLU A 152 -15.12 4.92 -0.58
N ALA A 153 -14.19 4.74 0.36
CA ALA A 153 -14.31 5.39 1.66
C ALA A 153 -14.46 6.92 1.50
N PRO A 154 -15.23 7.63 2.35
CA PRO A 154 -15.46 9.06 2.17
C PRO A 154 -14.20 9.92 2.03
N ALA A 155 -13.11 9.55 2.73
CA ALA A 155 -11.82 10.21 2.59
C ALA A 155 -11.20 10.01 1.19
N GLU A 156 -11.32 8.80 0.62
CA GLU A 156 -10.86 8.47 -0.72
C GLU A 156 -11.63 9.27 -1.78
N LEU A 157 -12.97 9.31 -1.65
CA LEU A 157 -13.84 10.07 -2.55
C LEU A 157 -13.49 11.56 -2.53
N GLN A 158 -13.32 12.14 -1.35
CA GLN A 158 -12.92 13.54 -1.22
C GLN A 158 -11.55 13.81 -1.86
N ARG A 159 -10.62 12.85 -1.77
CA ARG A 159 -9.30 12.94 -2.39
C ARG A 159 -9.38 12.88 -3.91
N GLN A 160 -10.15 11.94 -4.46
CA GLN A 160 -10.37 11.81 -5.90
C GLN A 160 -11.06 13.05 -6.47
N ILE A 161 -12.10 13.57 -5.81
CA ILE A 161 -12.75 14.84 -6.20
C ILE A 161 -11.74 15.99 -6.23
N THR A 162 -10.89 16.10 -5.21
CA THR A 162 -9.90 17.18 -5.11
C THR A 162 -8.87 17.10 -6.25
N LEU A 163 -8.38 15.89 -6.55
CA LEU A 163 -7.45 15.65 -7.64
C LEU A 163 -8.09 15.94 -9.00
N ASP A 164 -9.28 15.41 -9.26
CA ASP A 164 -9.97 15.56 -10.54
C ASP A 164 -10.34 17.02 -10.81
N LYS A 165 -10.82 17.75 -9.80
CA LYS A 165 -11.06 19.21 -9.91
C LYS A 165 -9.78 19.97 -10.23
N TYR A 166 -8.64 19.58 -9.66
CA TYR A 166 -7.36 20.21 -9.95
C TYR A 166 -6.89 19.94 -11.38
N LEU A 167 -6.97 18.68 -11.83
CA LEU A 167 -6.62 18.27 -13.20
C LEU A 167 -7.43 19.06 -14.23
N ILE A 168 -8.75 19.18 -14.02
CA ILE A 168 -9.64 19.94 -14.90
C ILE A 168 -9.29 21.43 -14.88
N LYS A 169 -9.10 22.02 -13.69
CA LYS A 169 -8.82 23.46 -13.54
C LYS A 169 -7.51 23.87 -14.21
N HIS A 170 -6.50 23.01 -14.13
CA HIS A 170 -5.17 23.27 -14.68
C HIS A 170 -4.97 22.72 -16.10
N ASN A 171 -6.02 22.17 -16.74
CA ASN A 171 -5.97 21.55 -18.07
C ASN A 171 -4.83 20.51 -18.22
N ILE A 172 -4.57 19.74 -17.17
CA ILE A 172 -3.57 18.67 -17.17
C ILE A 172 -4.16 17.47 -17.92
N LYS A 173 -3.35 16.77 -18.71
CA LYS A 173 -3.78 15.58 -19.45
C LYS A 173 -4.31 14.52 -18.49
N ILE A 174 -5.60 14.22 -18.58
CA ILE A 174 -6.25 13.21 -17.73
C ILE A 174 -5.92 11.83 -18.28
N GLY A 175 -5.37 10.96 -17.44
CA GLY A 175 -5.10 9.57 -17.80
C GLY A 175 -6.38 8.76 -18.00
N ASN A 176 -6.48 8.03 -19.10
CA ASN A 176 -7.67 7.23 -19.42
C ASN A 176 -7.82 6.02 -18.47
N ASN A 177 -6.70 5.49 -17.98
CA ASN A 177 -6.65 4.25 -17.20
C ASN A 177 -5.66 4.40 -16.04
N PRO A 178 -6.07 4.16 -14.78
CA PRO A 178 -5.17 4.24 -13.62
C PRO A 178 -4.08 3.16 -13.63
N TYR A 179 -4.29 2.05 -14.35
CA TYR A 179 -3.33 0.95 -14.46
C TYR A 179 -2.38 1.08 -15.65
N HIS A 180 -2.44 2.18 -16.40
CA HIS A 180 -1.57 2.38 -17.56
C HIS A 180 -0.09 2.34 -17.15
N LEU A 181 0.62 1.31 -17.62
CA LEU A 181 1.88 0.89 -17.02
C LEU A 181 3.09 1.67 -17.58
N THR A 182 3.14 2.99 -17.38
CA THR A 182 4.35 3.78 -17.61
C THR A 182 5.42 3.50 -16.55
N GLY A 183 6.68 3.83 -16.82
CA GLY A 183 7.78 3.64 -15.85
C GLY A 183 7.50 4.27 -14.48
N ILE A 184 7.07 5.53 -14.46
CA ILE A 184 6.75 6.25 -13.22
C ILE A 184 5.51 5.67 -12.54
N ASN A 185 4.47 5.33 -13.31
CA ASN A 185 3.26 4.74 -12.73
C ASN A 185 3.53 3.33 -12.16
N PHE A 186 4.44 2.55 -12.76
CA PHE A 186 4.87 1.27 -12.20
C PHE A 186 5.48 1.44 -10.81
N LEU A 187 6.39 2.40 -10.62
CA LEU A 187 6.97 2.71 -9.31
C LEU A 187 5.91 3.11 -8.28
N TYR A 188 4.91 3.89 -8.72
CA TYR A 188 3.78 4.26 -7.87
C TYR A 188 2.90 3.06 -7.49
N LEU A 189 2.58 2.18 -8.45
CA LEU A 189 1.81 0.96 -8.23
C LEU A 189 2.54 -0.02 -7.30
N MET A 190 3.88 -0.08 -7.35
CA MET A 190 4.68 -0.90 -6.42
C MET A 190 4.54 -0.49 -4.96
N LEU A 191 4.11 0.74 -4.67
CA LEU A 191 3.83 1.23 -3.31
C LEU A 191 2.39 0.98 -2.85
N LYS A 192 1.52 0.44 -3.72
CA LYS A 192 0.11 0.21 -3.41
C LYS A 192 -0.16 -1.19 -2.86
N GLY A 193 -1.18 -1.25 -2.01
CA GLY A 193 -1.71 -2.50 -1.46
C GLY A 193 -0.64 -3.29 -0.72
N TYR A 194 -0.64 -4.61 -0.93
CA TYR A 194 0.23 -5.55 -0.21
C TYR A 194 1.57 -5.83 -0.92
N ILE A 195 1.87 -5.15 -2.03
CA ILE A 195 3.13 -5.35 -2.77
C ILE A 195 4.36 -5.05 -1.89
N PRO A 196 4.43 -3.93 -1.14
CA PRO A 196 5.56 -3.68 -0.25
C PRO A 196 5.75 -4.77 0.80
N MET A 197 4.65 -5.33 1.31
CA MET A 197 4.67 -6.41 2.31
C MET A 197 5.25 -7.70 1.75
N ILE A 198 4.78 -8.14 0.58
CA ILE A 198 5.30 -9.34 -0.10
C ILE A 198 6.79 -9.17 -0.37
N LEU A 199 7.18 -7.99 -0.85
CA LEU A 199 8.56 -7.68 -1.18
C LEU A 199 9.45 -7.68 0.08
N LEU A 200 8.99 -7.12 1.21
CA LEU A 200 9.68 -7.24 2.50
C LEU A 200 9.84 -8.71 2.92
N GLY A 201 8.78 -9.52 2.82
CA GLY A 201 8.83 -10.94 3.14
C GLY A 201 9.89 -11.69 2.31
N LEU A 202 9.87 -11.55 0.99
CA LEU A 202 10.82 -12.21 0.10
C LEU A 202 12.28 -11.77 0.36
N VAL A 203 12.51 -10.48 0.63
CA VAL A 203 13.85 -9.97 0.95
C VAL A 203 14.33 -10.46 2.32
N THR A 204 13.45 -10.57 3.32
CA THR A 204 13.87 -11.12 4.62
C THR A 204 14.34 -12.57 4.49
N LEU A 205 13.72 -13.38 3.62
CA LEU A 205 14.16 -14.75 3.36
C LEU A 205 15.58 -14.81 2.78
N LEU A 206 15.98 -13.85 1.95
CA LEU A 206 17.35 -13.75 1.43
C LEU A 206 18.38 -13.44 2.53
N CYS A 207 18.01 -12.62 3.51
CA CYS A 207 18.95 -12.15 4.52
C CYS A 207 19.24 -13.21 5.60
N ILE A 208 18.33 -14.14 5.86
CA ILE A 208 18.48 -15.15 6.93
C ILE A 208 19.76 -15.98 6.75
N ASP A 209 20.07 -16.36 5.51
CA ASP A 209 21.23 -17.21 5.22
C ASP A 209 22.58 -16.50 5.46
N ILE A 210 22.61 -15.17 5.33
CA ILE A 210 23.81 -14.36 5.63
C ILE A 210 24.18 -14.49 7.12
N PHE A 211 23.18 -14.68 7.98
CA PHE A 211 23.36 -14.70 9.43
C PHE A 211 23.50 -16.10 10.00
N ILE A 212 22.68 -17.05 9.56
CA ILE A 212 22.59 -18.38 10.16
C ILE A 212 23.27 -19.46 9.32
N GLY A 213 23.54 -19.22 8.02
CA GLY A 213 24.07 -20.25 7.12
C GLY A 213 25.38 -20.88 7.63
N GLU A 214 26.25 -20.09 8.27
CA GLU A 214 27.51 -20.59 8.84
C GLU A 214 27.32 -21.41 10.13
N MET A 215 26.26 -21.15 10.89
CA MET A 215 25.92 -21.93 12.07
C MET A 215 25.38 -23.29 11.66
N GLU A 216 24.53 -23.35 10.64
CA GLU A 216 23.97 -24.61 10.12
C GLU A 216 25.02 -25.50 9.44
N GLU A 217 25.94 -24.91 8.68
CA GLU A 217 27.03 -25.67 8.05
C GLU A 217 28.12 -26.11 9.06
N GLY A 218 28.08 -25.62 10.30
CA GLY A 218 29.15 -25.82 11.28
C GLY A 218 30.46 -25.08 10.94
N SER A 219 30.47 -24.33 9.84
CA SER A 219 31.62 -23.56 9.33
C SER A 219 31.95 -22.34 10.19
N TYR A 220 31.05 -21.94 11.11
CA TYR A 220 31.28 -20.87 12.08
C TYR A 220 32.58 -21.06 12.90
N LYS A 221 32.99 -22.31 13.17
CA LYS A 221 34.24 -22.63 13.90
C LYS A 221 35.48 -22.18 13.13
N LEU A 222 35.49 -22.38 11.81
CA LEU A 222 36.57 -21.92 10.92
C LEU A 222 36.56 -20.39 10.75
N TYR A 223 35.41 -19.76 10.95
CA TYR A 223 35.28 -18.32 10.88
C TYR A 223 35.78 -17.64 12.16
N LEU A 224 35.62 -18.29 13.32
CA LEU A 224 36.13 -17.82 14.61
C LEU A 224 37.65 -17.95 14.77
N THR A 225 38.34 -18.76 13.96
CA THR A 225 39.80 -18.87 13.96
C THR A 225 40.49 -17.79 13.11
N GLN A 226 39.72 -16.97 12.39
CA GLN A 226 40.27 -15.85 11.62
C GLN A 226 40.82 -14.76 12.56
N PRO A 227 41.86 -14.01 12.14
CA PRO A 227 42.47 -12.94 12.94
C PRO A 227 41.62 -11.66 12.96
N PHE A 228 40.29 -11.79 13.07
CA PHE A 228 39.35 -10.69 13.15
C PHE A 228 38.56 -10.74 14.45
N ALA A 229 38.37 -9.58 15.09
CA ALA A 229 37.52 -9.48 16.26
C ALA A 229 36.07 -9.85 15.94
N ARG A 230 35.39 -10.58 16.84
CA ARG A 230 34.00 -11.05 16.68
C ARG A 230 33.02 -9.92 16.31
N GLY A 231 33.17 -8.75 16.93
CA GLY A 231 32.34 -7.58 16.61
C GLY A 231 32.54 -7.06 15.17
N LYS A 232 33.77 -7.12 14.64
CA LYS A 232 34.03 -6.72 13.24
C LYS A 232 33.39 -7.69 12.24
N ILE A 233 33.38 -8.97 12.57
CA ILE A 233 32.71 -10.01 11.78
C ILE A 233 31.19 -9.74 11.76
N PHE A 234 30.59 -9.54 12.94
CA PHE A 234 29.16 -9.27 13.06
C PHE A 234 28.72 -8.03 12.28
N ILE A 235 29.45 -6.92 12.41
CA ILE A 235 29.17 -5.69 11.68
C ILE A 235 29.30 -5.90 10.16
N SER A 236 30.25 -6.75 9.71
CA SER A 236 30.40 -7.03 8.28
C SER A 236 29.21 -7.79 7.72
N LYS A 237 28.60 -8.70 8.49
CA LYS A 237 27.35 -9.38 8.11
C LYS A 237 26.19 -8.40 8.00
N ILE A 238 26.04 -7.51 8.98
CA ILE A 238 24.99 -6.47 8.96
C ILE A 238 25.11 -5.58 7.72
N ILE A 239 26.31 -5.06 7.45
CA ILE A 239 26.54 -4.20 6.28
C ILE A 239 26.28 -4.98 4.99
N SER A 240 26.72 -6.25 4.91
CA SER A 240 26.51 -7.08 3.72
C SER A 240 25.02 -7.38 3.49
N ALA A 241 24.26 -7.68 4.55
CA ALA A 241 22.81 -7.89 4.47
C ALA A 241 22.05 -6.61 4.10
N GLY A 242 22.44 -5.46 4.64
CA GLY A 242 21.87 -4.17 4.24
C GLY A 242 22.14 -3.84 2.78
N ILE A 243 23.37 -4.01 2.31
CA ILE A 243 23.75 -3.76 0.90
C ILE A 243 23.03 -4.72 -0.05
N THR A 244 22.95 -6.01 0.29
CA THR A 244 22.26 -7.00 -0.55
C THR A 244 20.76 -6.74 -0.61
N SER A 245 20.10 -6.53 0.53
CA SER A 245 18.66 -6.27 0.58
C SER A 245 18.26 -5.00 -0.18
N VAL A 246 18.92 -3.86 0.10
CA VAL A 246 18.66 -2.60 -0.59
C VAL A 246 19.05 -2.70 -2.07
N GLY A 247 20.21 -3.30 -2.38
CA GLY A 247 20.74 -3.43 -3.72
C GLY A 247 19.85 -4.29 -4.63
N VAL A 248 19.44 -5.47 -4.17
CA VAL A 248 18.56 -6.38 -4.94
C VAL A 248 17.24 -5.69 -5.26
N VAL A 249 16.58 -5.06 -4.29
CA VAL A 249 15.31 -4.37 -4.52
C VAL A 249 15.49 -3.20 -5.48
N THR A 250 16.53 -2.40 -5.30
CA THR A 250 16.80 -1.23 -6.16
C THR A 250 17.07 -1.65 -7.60
N VAL A 251 17.87 -2.71 -7.81
CA VAL A 251 18.17 -3.25 -9.14
C VAL A 251 16.91 -3.79 -9.82
N LEU A 252 16.08 -4.56 -9.11
CA LEU A 252 14.83 -5.09 -9.66
C LEU A 252 13.82 -3.99 -10.00
N LEU A 253 13.69 -2.98 -9.13
CA LEU A 253 12.87 -1.80 -9.42
C LEU A 253 13.39 -1.06 -10.65
N PHE A 254 14.70 -0.87 -10.77
CA PHE A 254 15.31 -0.19 -11.90
C PHE A 254 15.13 -0.95 -13.22
N ILE A 255 15.35 -2.27 -13.23
CA ILE A 255 15.13 -3.12 -14.40
C ILE A 255 13.65 -3.06 -14.83
N SER A 256 12.74 -3.20 -13.88
CA SER A 256 11.30 -3.17 -14.15
C SER A 256 10.82 -1.80 -14.63
N PHE A 257 11.37 -0.72 -14.06
CA PHE A 257 11.17 0.65 -14.55
C PHE A 257 11.66 0.80 -16.00
N CYS A 258 12.82 0.25 -16.35
CA CYS A 258 13.34 0.30 -17.72
C CYS A 258 12.43 -0.47 -18.69
N ILE A 259 12.03 -1.69 -18.33
CA ILE A 259 11.14 -2.53 -19.16
C ILE A 259 9.82 -1.80 -19.44
N THR A 260 9.15 -1.31 -18.39
CA THR A 260 7.86 -0.61 -18.52
C THR A 260 8.00 0.73 -19.25
N SER A 261 9.12 1.44 -19.07
CA SER A 261 9.41 2.68 -19.81
C SER A 261 9.64 2.45 -21.30
N ILE A 262 10.29 1.35 -21.68
CA ILE A 262 10.50 0.98 -23.09
C ILE A 262 9.18 0.59 -23.75
N MET A 263 8.32 -0.14 -23.03
CA MET A 263 7.04 -0.62 -23.58
C MET A 263 6.00 0.50 -23.74
N ASN A 264 5.83 1.34 -22.70
CA ASN A 264 4.68 2.25 -22.59
C ASN A 264 5.08 3.72 -22.37
N GLY A 265 6.38 4.03 -22.39
CA GLY A 265 6.93 5.35 -22.08
C GLY A 265 7.19 5.58 -20.59
N VAL A 266 8.01 6.59 -20.29
CA VAL A 266 8.47 6.90 -18.93
C VAL A 266 7.33 7.43 -18.05
N GLY A 267 6.41 8.22 -18.62
CA GLY A 267 5.39 8.97 -17.88
C GLY A 267 5.87 10.36 -17.46
N ASP A 268 5.03 11.10 -16.72
CA ASP A 268 5.33 12.45 -16.24
C ASP A 268 5.62 12.44 -14.73
N ILE A 269 6.82 12.88 -14.34
CA ILE A 269 7.26 12.95 -12.94
C ILE A 269 6.61 14.09 -12.15
N HIS A 270 6.09 15.09 -12.87
CA HIS A 270 5.38 16.23 -12.30
C HIS A 270 3.86 16.04 -12.29
N TYR A 271 3.37 14.87 -12.72
CA TYR A 271 1.95 14.55 -12.67
C TYR A 271 1.42 14.73 -11.25
N PRO A 272 0.30 15.46 -11.05
CA PRO A 272 -0.21 15.76 -9.74
C PRO A 272 -0.79 14.50 -9.10
N GLU A 273 -0.45 14.29 -7.85
CA GLU A 273 -0.96 13.26 -6.99
C GLU A 273 -1.32 13.88 -5.65
N THR A 274 -2.23 13.23 -4.93
CA THR A 274 -2.69 13.70 -3.63
C THR A 274 -1.91 13.05 -2.50
N ILE A 275 -1.63 13.82 -1.46
CA ILE A 275 -1.17 13.34 -0.16
C ILE A 275 -2.03 13.95 0.95
N ALA A 276 -1.91 13.40 2.14
CA ALA A 276 -2.41 14.04 3.35
C ALA A 276 -1.80 15.44 3.53
N GLU A 277 -2.55 16.36 4.12
CA GLU A 277 -2.03 17.67 4.46
C GLU A 277 -0.74 17.56 5.29
N ASN A 278 0.25 18.39 4.96
CA ASN A 278 1.60 18.38 5.55
C ASN A 278 1.58 18.26 7.09
N LYS A 279 0.67 18.95 7.79
CA LYS A 279 0.59 18.91 9.26
C LYS A 279 0.34 17.51 9.80
N MET A 280 -0.47 16.70 9.12
CA MET A 280 -0.79 15.33 9.54
C MET A 280 0.36 14.37 9.23
N LEU A 281 1.04 14.59 8.10
CA LEU A 281 2.09 13.72 7.62
C LEU A 281 3.41 13.88 8.40
N TYR A 282 3.71 15.11 8.85
CA TYR A 282 4.91 15.45 9.63
C TYR A 282 4.67 15.59 11.14
N SER A 283 3.49 15.23 11.63
CA SER A 283 3.18 15.30 13.07
C SER A 283 3.98 14.25 13.86
N LEU A 284 4.53 14.67 15.00
CA LEU A 284 5.16 13.77 15.99
C LEU A 284 4.25 13.45 17.18
N VAL A 285 3.25 14.30 17.44
CA VAL A 285 2.46 14.29 18.70
C VAL A 285 0.96 14.30 18.43
N THR A 286 0.50 15.06 17.44
CA THR A 286 -0.92 15.17 17.11
C THR A 286 -1.31 14.13 16.09
N ILE A 287 -1.79 13.01 16.60
CA ILE A 287 -2.56 12.01 15.87
C ILE A 287 -3.97 12.64 15.67
N SER A 288 -4.13 13.43 14.61
CA SER A 288 -5.34 14.21 14.33
C SER A 288 -6.46 13.34 13.79
N ASN A 289 -7.68 13.50 14.32
CA ASN A 289 -8.89 12.85 13.82
C ASN A 289 -9.44 13.48 12.52
N SER A 290 -8.80 14.52 11.98
CA SER A 290 -9.23 15.25 10.78
C SER A 290 -8.69 14.60 9.50
N ILE A 291 -9.07 13.34 9.27
CA ILE A 291 -8.86 12.65 7.99
C ILE A 291 -9.69 13.40 6.94
N GLY A 292 -9.07 14.24 6.11
CA GLY A 292 -9.82 14.93 5.05
C GLY A 292 -9.15 16.12 4.36
N ASN A 293 -8.10 16.70 4.95
CA ASN A 293 -7.36 17.75 4.24
C ASN A 293 -6.31 17.11 3.33
N VAL A 294 -6.40 17.42 2.04
CA VAL A 294 -5.59 16.85 0.98
C VAL A 294 -4.72 17.95 0.40
N LYS A 295 -3.45 17.64 0.18
CA LYS A 295 -2.51 18.49 -0.55
C LYS A 295 -2.14 17.81 -1.86
N ILE A 296 -2.04 18.60 -2.92
CA ILE A 296 -1.56 18.13 -4.22
C ILE A 296 -0.06 18.33 -4.30
N VAL A 297 0.64 17.27 -4.70
CA VAL A 297 2.09 17.22 -4.87
C VAL A 297 2.42 16.52 -6.17
N SER A 298 3.66 16.63 -6.64
CA SER A 298 4.11 15.84 -7.79
C SER A 298 4.24 14.36 -7.45
N ILE A 299 4.02 13.47 -8.42
CA ILE A 299 4.27 12.05 -8.25
C ILE A 299 5.74 11.77 -7.89
N GLY A 300 6.70 12.55 -8.40
CA GLY A 300 8.11 12.44 -8.00
C GLY A 300 8.31 12.64 -6.50
N THR A 301 7.72 13.69 -5.92
CA THR A 301 7.76 13.90 -4.45
C THR A 301 7.06 12.78 -3.69
N TYR A 302 5.95 12.26 -4.20
CA TYR A 302 5.25 11.12 -3.62
C TYR A 302 6.15 9.87 -3.57
N LEU A 303 6.85 9.56 -4.67
CA LEU A 303 7.75 8.41 -4.76
C LEU A 303 8.92 8.53 -3.79
N VAL A 304 9.53 9.72 -3.66
CA VAL A 304 10.63 9.95 -2.69
C VAL A 304 10.16 9.70 -1.26
N MET A 305 8.98 10.23 -0.89
CA MET A 305 8.40 10.01 0.43
C MET A 305 8.06 8.54 0.68
N GLY A 306 7.48 7.85 -0.31
CA GLY A 306 7.11 6.45 -0.19
C GLY A 306 8.31 5.51 -0.11
N TYR A 307 9.30 5.67 -1.01
CA TYR A 307 10.49 4.82 -1.01
C TYR A 307 11.42 5.10 0.18
N SER A 308 11.50 6.34 0.68
CA SER A 308 12.26 6.60 1.91
C SER A 308 11.71 5.82 3.11
N LEU A 309 10.38 5.77 3.29
CA LEU A 309 9.76 4.94 4.31
C LEU A 309 9.98 3.45 4.04
N PHE A 310 9.81 3.02 2.79
CA PHE A 310 10.02 1.63 2.38
C PHE A 310 11.42 1.13 2.72
N PHE A 311 12.48 1.87 2.38
CA PHE A 311 13.86 1.46 2.65
C PHE A 311 14.19 1.45 4.14
N VAL A 312 13.65 2.39 4.91
CA VAL A 312 13.79 2.37 6.38
C VAL A 312 13.11 1.14 6.99
N LEU A 313 11.91 0.79 6.51
CA LEU A 313 11.21 -0.44 6.91
C LEU A 313 11.99 -1.70 6.53
N LEU A 314 12.57 -1.74 5.34
CA LEU A 314 13.38 -2.85 4.86
C LEU A 314 14.63 -3.05 5.72
N ILE A 315 15.31 -1.97 6.11
CA ILE A 315 16.45 -2.08 7.03
C ILE A 315 15.97 -2.54 8.42
N ALA A 316 14.83 -2.04 8.90
CA ALA A 316 14.25 -2.47 10.17
C ALA A 316 13.90 -3.96 10.19
N THR A 317 13.30 -4.50 9.12
CA THR A 317 12.99 -5.93 9.02
C THR A 317 14.24 -6.79 8.94
N VAL A 318 15.29 -6.35 8.23
CA VAL A 318 16.59 -7.04 8.20
C VAL A 318 17.24 -7.05 9.60
N MET A 319 17.18 -5.94 10.33
CA MET A 319 17.69 -5.87 11.72
C MET A 319 16.88 -6.73 12.69
N MET A 320 15.56 -6.81 12.51
CA MET A 320 14.71 -7.71 13.30
C MET A 320 15.01 -9.17 13.00
N THR A 321 15.21 -9.50 11.73
CA THR A 321 15.65 -10.83 11.27
C THR A 321 16.95 -11.22 11.93
N MET A 322 17.91 -10.29 11.94
CA MET A 322 19.17 -10.42 12.65
C MET A 322 18.99 -10.73 14.12
N PHE A 323 18.22 -9.90 14.81
CA PHE A 323 18.02 -10.02 16.24
C PHE A 323 17.43 -11.39 16.61
N ILE A 324 16.40 -11.84 15.88
CA ILE A 324 15.80 -13.16 16.07
C ILE A 324 16.81 -14.27 15.77
N SER A 325 17.61 -14.12 14.71
CA SER A 325 18.64 -15.11 14.36
C SER A 325 19.68 -15.29 15.47
N VAL A 326 20.12 -14.19 16.09
CA VAL A 326 21.10 -14.20 17.18
C VAL A 326 20.53 -14.83 18.45
N ILE A 327 19.21 -14.82 18.65
CA ILE A 327 18.59 -15.46 19.81
C ILE A 327 18.35 -16.95 19.57
N THR A 328 17.90 -17.32 18.37
CA THR A 328 17.34 -18.65 18.10
C THR A 328 18.34 -19.66 17.54
N ASP A 329 19.44 -19.21 16.92
CA ASP A 329 20.46 -20.06 16.27
C ASP A 329 19.92 -21.07 15.25
N SER A 330 18.70 -20.86 14.77
CA SER A 330 18.01 -21.79 13.88
C SER A 330 17.33 -21.03 12.75
N THR A 331 17.64 -21.42 11.50
CA THR A 331 17.01 -20.86 10.30
C THR A 331 15.52 -21.12 10.30
N SER A 332 15.10 -22.33 10.63
CA SER A 332 13.68 -22.72 10.65
C SER A 332 12.87 -21.89 11.65
N VAL A 333 13.38 -21.71 12.87
CA VAL A 333 12.70 -20.91 13.90
C VAL A 333 12.70 -19.43 13.50
N THR A 334 13.81 -18.91 12.99
CA THR A 334 13.91 -17.52 12.55
C THR A 334 12.92 -17.20 11.43
N ILE A 335 12.86 -18.04 10.40
CA ILE A 335 11.87 -17.92 9.31
C ILE A 335 10.46 -17.96 9.89
N GLY A 336 10.14 -18.93 10.74
CA GLY A 336 8.81 -19.08 11.35
C GLY A 336 8.36 -17.84 12.13
N VAL A 337 9.25 -17.27 12.95
CA VAL A 337 8.93 -16.07 13.74
C VAL A 337 8.75 -14.84 12.86
N ILE A 338 9.64 -14.59 11.89
CA ILE A 338 9.56 -13.40 11.03
C ILE A 338 8.33 -13.45 10.14
N THR A 339 8.07 -14.59 9.51
CA THR A 339 6.87 -14.79 8.69
C THR A 339 5.60 -14.64 9.55
N GLY A 340 5.59 -15.18 10.76
CA GLY A 340 4.51 -14.98 11.73
C GLY A 340 4.28 -13.50 12.08
N LEU A 341 5.34 -12.72 12.30
CA LEU A 341 5.24 -11.28 12.57
C LEU A 341 4.68 -10.50 11.37
N ILE A 342 5.15 -10.82 10.16
CA ILE A 342 4.65 -10.20 8.92
C ILE A 342 3.16 -10.52 8.73
N LEU A 343 2.75 -11.79 8.89
CA LEU A 343 1.35 -12.21 8.80
C LEU A 343 0.48 -11.57 9.89
N LEU A 344 0.97 -11.49 11.13
CA LEU A 344 0.27 -10.80 12.22
C LEU A 344 0.03 -9.33 11.87
N SER A 345 1.02 -8.66 11.25
CA SER A 345 0.86 -7.29 10.78
C SER A 345 -0.22 -7.16 9.71
N PHE A 346 -0.35 -8.13 8.81
CA PHE A 346 -1.42 -8.15 7.81
C PHE A 346 -2.79 -8.29 8.45
N VAL A 347 -2.94 -9.22 9.40
CA VAL A 347 -4.17 -9.41 10.18
C VAL A 347 -4.52 -8.11 10.91
N PHE A 348 -3.56 -7.51 11.63
CA PHE A 348 -3.78 -6.23 12.30
C PHE A 348 -4.19 -5.12 11.33
N SER A 349 -3.57 -5.03 10.15
CA SER A 349 -3.96 -4.03 9.15
C SER A 349 -5.38 -4.22 8.60
N SER A 350 -5.91 -5.44 8.67
CA SER A 350 -7.24 -5.79 8.15
C SER A 350 -8.35 -5.62 9.20
N PHE A 351 -8.04 -5.89 10.48
CA PHE A 351 -9.00 -5.86 11.58
C PHE A 351 -8.99 -4.58 12.42
N LEU A 352 -7.88 -3.84 12.45
CA LEU A 352 -7.82 -2.58 13.19
C LEU A 352 -8.57 -1.49 12.44
N ASP A 353 -9.34 -0.71 13.19
CA ASP A 353 -9.98 0.49 12.68
C ASP A 353 -8.91 1.50 12.23
N GLU A 354 -9.07 2.04 11.02
CA GLU A 354 -8.16 3.02 10.39
C GLU A 354 -7.85 4.24 11.27
N LYS A 355 -8.79 4.61 12.14
CA LYS A 355 -8.68 5.74 13.08
C LYS A 355 -7.85 5.41 14.32
N THR A 356 -7.59 4.14 14.58
CA THR A 356 -6.87 3.73 15.78
C THR A 356 -5.42 4.19 15.72
N SER A 357 -4.97 4.81 16.80
CA SER A 357 -3.57 5.22 16.96
C SER A 357 -2.61 4.03 17.03
N LEU A 358 -3.12 2.80 17.18
CA LEU A 358 -2.33 1.57 17.30
C LEU A 358 -1.44 1.32 16.09
N HIS A 359 -1.88 1.71 14.89
CA HIS A 359 -1.07 1.64 13.68
C HIS A 359 0.25 2.42 13.78
N GLY A 360 0.28 3.49 14.57
CA GLY A 360 1.47 4.33 14.73
C GLY A 360 2.55 3.76 15.65
N TYR A 361 2.24 2.73 16.47
CA TYR A 361 3.12 2.28 17.57
C TYR A 361 3.94 1.02 17.30
N TYR A 362 3.62 0.24 16.26
CA TYR A 362 4.42 -0.93 15.88
C TYR A 362 5.08 -0.71 14.52
N PHE A 363 6.30 -1.21 14.35
CA PHE A 363 7.16 -0.85 13.21
C PHE A 363 6.59 -1.34 11.86
N LEU A 364 6.02 -2.54 11.83
CA LEU A 364 5.32 -3.08 10.65
C LEU A 364 3.98 -2.38 10.36
N GLY A 365 3.48 -1.52 11.25
CA GLY A 365 2.25 -0.75 11.03
C GLY A 365 2.38 0.22 9.86
N TYR A 366 3.62 0.52 9.49
CA TYR A 366 3.95 1.42 8.40
C TYR A 366 4.08 0.73 7.03
N ILE A 367 3.77 -0.57 6.92
CA ILE A 367 3.95 -1.36 5.69
C ILE A 367 3.04 -0.93 4.54
N ASN A 368 1.85 -0.42 4.86
CA ASN A 368 0.87 0.08 3.88
C ASN A 368 1.17 1.54 3.53
N ILE A 369 2.25 1.75 2.77
CA ILE A 369 2.81 3.06 2.43
C ILE A 369 1.77 3.99 1.78
N TYR A 370 0.97 3.45 0.84
CA TYR A 370 -0.10 4.21 0.19
C TYR A 370 -1.12 4.77 1.19
N ASN A 371 -1.54 3.97 2.18
CA ASN A 371 -2.54 4.38 3.17
C ASN A 371 -1.98 5.46 4.11
N ILE A 372 -0.67 5.44 4.38
CA ILE A 372 0.03 6.40 5.24
C ILE A 372 0.19 7.74 4.55
N LEU A 373 0.69 7.75 3.31
CA LEU A 373 0.89 9.00 2.55
C LEU A 373 -0.44 9.72 2.30
N ASN A 374 -1.53 8.96 2.18
CA ASN A 374 -2.88 9.48 2.01
C ASN A 374 -3.65 9.70 3.32
N ALA A 375 -3.03 9.46 4.48
CA ALA A 375 -3.64 9.53 5.81
C ALA A 375 -4.99 8.78 5.93
N GLN A 376 -5.12 7.67 5.22
CA GLN A 376 -6.22 6.72 5.46
C GLN A 376 -6.06 6.03 6.81
N ILE A 377 -4.81 5.83 7.25
CA ILE A 377 -4.49 5.28 8.56
C ILE A 377 -3.88 6.38 9.43
N ASN A 378 -4.19 6.33 10.73
CA ASN A 378 -3.70 7.27 11.72
C ASN A 378 -2.23 7.03 12.12
N ALA A 379 -1.33 7.12 11.15
CA ALA A 379 0.10 6.87 11.30
C ALA A 379 0.91 7.90 10.48
N PRO A 380 1.48 8.95 11.13
CA PRO A 380 2.27 9.98 10.43
C PRO A 380 3.56 9.42 9.81
N LEU A 381 3.94 9.89 8.61
CA LEU A 381 5.16 9.47 7.92
C LEU A 381 6.41 9.70 8.78
N LEU A 382 6.53 10.89 9.39
CA LEU A 382 7.71 11.25 10.18
C LEU A 382 7.86 10.35 11.41
N LEU A 383 6.76 10.04 12.08
CA LEU A 383 6.74 9.08 13.20
C LEU A 383 7.21 7.71 12.74
N GLY A 384 6.77 7.24 11.57
CA GLY A 384 7.19 5.97 10.99
C GLY A 384 8.68 5.88 10.72
N ILE A 385 9.26 6.93 10.12
CA ILE A 385 10.70 7.00 9.85
C ILE A 385 11.50 6.99 11.16
N LEU A 386 11.11 7.82 12.14
CA LEU A 386 11.80 7.91 13.42
C LEU A 386 11.67 6.61 14.24
N LEU A 387 10.47 6.05 14.35
CA LEU A 387 10.21 4.83 15.10
C LEU A 387 11.01 3.66 14.52
N ASN A 388 10.98 3.46 13.20
CA ASN A 388 11.76 2.41 12.56
C ASN A 388 13.27 2.67 12.68
N GLY A 389 13.72 3.93 12.58
CA GLY A 389 15.12 4.31 12.79
C GLY A 389 15.60 4.01 14.22
N ILE A 390 14.80 4.33 15.23
CA ILE A 390 15.10 4.03 16.63
C ILE A 390 15.15 2.50 16.85
N ILE A 391 14.20 1.75 16.29
CA ILE A 391 14.18 0.29 16.39
C ILE A 391 15.42 -0.33 15.73
N VAL A 392 15.86 0.17 14.57
CA VAL A 392 17.12 -0.25 13.94
C VAL A 392 18.30 -0.06 14.88
N ILE A 393 18.40 1.11 15.53
CA ILE A 393 19.51 1.41 16.46
C ILE A 393 19.45 0.50 17.70
N LEU A 394 18.26 0.34 18.30
CA LEU A 394 18.07 -0.51 19.48
C LEU A 394 18.40 -1.98 19.18
N LEU A 395 17.86 -2.53 18.09
CA LEU A 395 18.12 -3.91 17.67
C LEU A 395 19.60 -4.12 17.34
N PHE A 396 20.25 -3.14 16.71
CA PHE A 396 21.69 -3.18 16.45
C PHE A 396 22.50 -3.29 17.74
N LEU A 397 22.23 -2.41 18.72
CA LEU A 397 22.96 -2.38 20.00
C LEU A 397 22.76 -3.67 20.79
N ILE A 398 21.52 -4.13 20.91
CA ILE A 398 21.19 -5.36 21.64
C ILE A 398 21.83 -6.56 20.95
N SER A 399 21.73 -6.67 19.62
CA SER A 399 22.31 -7.80 18.88
C SER A 399 23.83 -7.82 18.96
N CYS A 400 24.49 -6.66 18.89
CA CYS A 400 25.94 -6.56 19.07
C CYS A 400 26.37 -7.03 20.47
N TYR A 401 25.64 -6.59 21.50
CA TYR A 401 25.92 -6.97 22.88
C TYR A 401 25.73 -8.47 23.11
N THR A 402 24.61 -9.03 22.65
CA THR A 402 24.31 -10.46 22.78
C THR A 402 25.31 -11.31 22.01
N TYR A 403 25.66 -10.93 20.77
CA TYR A 403 26.60 -11.68 19.95
C TYR A 403 28.01 -11.73 20.53
N GLN A 404 28.48 -10.64 21.16
CA GLN A 404 29.81 -10.62 21.79
C GLN A 404 29.91 -11.53 23.01
N ARG A 405 28.83 -11.67 23.78
CA ARG A 405 28.75 -12.49 24.99
C ARG A 405 28.37 -13.94 24.73
N LYS A 406 28.01 -14.27 23.50
CA LYS A 406 27.59 -15.62 23.15
C LYS A 406 28.77 -16.58 23.15
N ASP A 407 28.70 -17.59 24.00
CA ASP A 407 29.66 -18.69 24.01
C ASP A 407 29.36 -19.63 22.84
N LEU A 408 30.15 -19.48 21.77
CA LEU A 408 30.11 -20.36 20.60
C LEU A 408 30.95 -21.64 20.79
N LEU A 409 31.48 -21.87 22.00
CA LEU A 409 32.19 -23.09 22.41
C LEU A 409 31.20 -24.11 22.98
N GLY A 410 30.26 -24.56 22.15
CA GLY A 410 29.45 -25.75 22.42
C GLY A 410 30.13 -26.98 21.83
N GLY A 411 30.97 -27.64 22.61
CA GLY A 411 31.27 -29.05 22.39
C GLY A 411 30.06 -29.86 22.86
N VAL A 412 29.34 -30.47 21.94
CA VAL A 412 28.46 -31.59 22.29
C VAL A 412 29.37 -32.81 22.30
N SER A 413 29.70 -33.26 23.51
CA SER A 413 30.13 -34.64 23.81
C SER A 413 28.97 -35.59 23.61
#